data_AF-A0A1C6G8W6-F1
#
_entry.id   AF-A0A1C6G8W6-F1
#
_cell.length_a   1.000
_cell.length_b   1.000
_cell.length_c   1.000
_cell.angle_alpha   90.00
_cell.angle_beta   90.00
_cell.angle_gamma   90.00
#
_symmetry.space_group_name_H-M   'P 1'
#
loop_
_entity.id
_entity.type
_entity.pdbx_description
1 polymer ?
#
loop_
_entity_poly.entity_id
_entity_poly.type
_entity_poly.pdbx_seq_one_letter_code
_entity_poly.pdbx_strand_id
1 'polypeptide(L)'
;MAFLKSRRGAVVVTVLVILFSVVFGAHRSLTSLRSDALEVFETGAYGDGHSVKGDLEARRATCANLYTVASRYLPADNANLTDLKSNLDALSADVTDPFAQADLAVVAELVLNTLADEALSEQDAKYVSGFTAELQSRTLSIAKDPYNAQALDFNNHVLGTFPANLLRHVAFVSPLPTYR
;
A
#
# COMPACT_ATOMS: atom_id res chain seq x y z
N MET A 1 41.93 -28.96 6.70
CA MET A 1 41.27 -30.28 6.55
C MET A 1 41.15 -31.11 7.83
N ALA A 2 41.99 -30.90 8.86
CA ALA A 2 41.86 -31.63 10.13
C ALA A 2 40.58 -31.27 10.93
N PHE A 3 40.14 -30.00 10.85
CA PHE A 3 38.94 -29.51 11.53
C PHE A 3 37.66 -30.26 11.10
N LEU A 4 37.43 -30.42 9.79
CA LEU A 4 36.28 -31.15 9.25
C LEU A 4 36.27 -32.65 9.58
N LYS A 5 37.41 -33.23 9.94
CA LYS A 5 37.54 -34.63 10.36
C LYS A 5 37.43 -34.79 11.88
N SER A 6 37.34 -33.70 12.63
CA SER A 6 37.21 -33.72 14.10
C SER A 6 35.75 -33.73 14.52
N ARG A 7 35.44 -34.39 15.65
CA ARG A 7 34.09 -34.39 16.24
C ARG A 7 33.56 -32.96 16.47
N ARG A 8 34.44 -32.04 16.90
CA ARG A 8 34.10 -30.62 17.10
C ARG A 8 33.71 -29.94 15.79
N GLY A 9 34.46 -30.16 14.70
CA GLY A 9 34.12 -29.61 13.39
C GLY A 9 32.82 -30.17 12.84
N ALA A 10 32.56 -31.47 13.01
CA ALA A 10 31.28 -32.07 12.62
C ALA A 10 30.08 -31.48 13.39
N VAL A 11 30.22 -31.26 14.69
CA VAL A 11 29.19 -30.59 15.51
C VAL A 11 28.93 -29.17 15.02
N VAL A 12 29.98 -28.37 14.79
CA VAL A 12 29.85 -27.00 14.29
C VAL A 12 29.15 -26.95 12.93
N VAL A 13 29.56 -27.80 11.99
CA VAL A 13 28.91 -27.88 10.67
C VAL A 13 27.43 -28.27 10.80
N THR A 14 27.12 -29.24 11.66
CA THR A 14 25.73 -29.66 11.89
C THR A 14 24.89 -28.51 12.45
N VAL A 15 25.39 -27.78 13.45
CA VAL A 15 24.71 -26.61 14.01
C VAL A 15 24.47 -25.54 12.95
N LEU A 16 25.48 -25.24 12.11
CA LEU A 16 25.34 -24.27 11.02
C LEU A 16 24.28 -24.70 10.01
N VAL A 17 24.27 -25.98 9.59
CA VAL A 17 23.26 -26.51 8.66
C VAL A 17 21.86 -26.39 9.24
N ILE A 18 21.68 -26.69 10.53
CA ILE A 18 20.38 -26.53 11.20
C ILE A 18 19.96 -25.05 11.19
N LEU A 19 20.85 -24.14 11.58
CA LEU A 19 20.55 -22.70 11.59
C LEU A 19 20.17 -22.18 10.20
N PHE A 20 20.94 -22.52 9.17
CA PHE A 20 20.64 -22.12 7.80
C PHE A 20 19.34 -22.74 7.28
N SER A 21 19.04 -23.99 7.63
CA SER A 21 17.80 -24.66 7.24
C SER A 21 16.57 -23.97 7.84
N VAL A 22 16.65 -23.56 9.12
CA VAL A 22 15.59 -22.83 9.79
C VAL A 22 15.39 -21.46 9.16
N VAL A 23 16.46 -20.69 8.92
CA VAL A 23 16.35 -19.35 8.31
C VAL A 23 15.79 -19.45 6.88
N PHE A 24 16.32 -20.37 6.07
CA PHE A 24 15.87 -20.53 4.68
C PHE A 24 14.43 -21.06 4.59
N GLY A 25 14.07 -22.01 5.45
CA GLY A 25 12.70 -22.52 5.56
C GLY A 25 11.72 -21.42 5.98
N ALA A 26 12.08 -20.61 6.97
CA ALA A 26 11.28 -19.48 7.42
C ALA A 26 11.11 -18.42 6.33
N HIS A 27 12.20 -18.01 5.66
CA HIS A 27 12.15 -17.08 4.55
C HIS A 27 11.20 -17.59 3.45
N ARG A 28 11.38 -18.84 2.99
CA ARG A 28 10.53 -19.40 1.94
C ARG A 28 9.06 -19.42 2.33
N SER A 29 8.74 -19.89 3.55
CA SER A 29 7.36 -20.00 4.02
C SER A 29 6.70 -18.64 4.21
N LEU A 30 7.37 -17.70 4.87
CA LEU A 30 6.84 -16.37 5.15
C LEU A 30 6.69 -15.54 3.86
N THR A 31 7.65 -15.64 2.93
CA THR A 31 7.55 -14.98 1.63
C THR A 31 6.42 -15.55 0.78
N SER A 32 6.14 -16.86 0.87
CA SER A 32 4.97 -17.46 0.19
C SER A 32 3.67 -16.85 0.71
N LEU A 33 3.45 -16.87 2.03
CA LEU A 33 2.25 -16.28 2.64
C LEU A 33 2.10 -14.79 2.33
N ARG A 34 3.23 -14.06 2.32
CA ARG A 34 3.26 -12.65 1.93
C ARG A 34 2.87 -12.47 0.46
N SER A 35 3.33 -13.37 -0.42
CA SER A 35 3.02 -13.34 -1.85
C SER A 35 1.54 -13.60 -2.10
N ASP A 36 0.92 -14.54 -1.38
CA ASP A 36 -0.50 -14.85 -1.51
C ASP A 36 -1.37 -13.63 -1.18
N ALA A 37 -1.04 -12.91 -0.10
CA ALA A 37 -1.73 -11.67 0.25
C ALA A 37 -1.46 -10.53 -0.76
N LEU A 38 -0.25 -10.46 -1.34
CA LEU A 38 0.05 -9.50 -2.40
C LEU A 38 -0.66 -9.82 -3.72
N GLU A 39 -0.94 -11.07 -4.01
CA GLU A 39 -1.76 -11.44 -5.16
C GLU A 39 -3.18 -10.86 -5.02
N VAL A 40 -3.74 -10.91 -3.81
CA VAL A 40 -5.04 -10.27 -3.50
C VAL A 40 -4.96 -8.74 -3.64
N PHE A 41 -3.87 -8.11 -3.17
CA PHE A 41 -3.64 -6.67 -3.35
C PHE A 41 -3.66 -6.25 -4.83
N GLU A 42 -3.05 -7.08 -5.69
CA GLU A 42 -2.91 -6.80 -7.12
C GLU A 42 -4.17 -7.13 -7.92
N THR A 43 -4.75 -8.32 -7.69
CA THR A 43 -5.79 -8.92 -8.56
C THR A 43 -7.19 -8.93 -7.96
N GLY A 44 -7.31 -8.64 -6.67
CA GLY A 44 -8.56 -8.73 -5.91
C GLY A 44 -8.78 -10.13 -5.35
N ALA A 45 -9.58 -10.24 -4.29
CA ALA A 45 -9.80 -11.52 -3.60
C ALA A 45 -10.49 -12.58 -4.45
N TYR A 46 -11.18 -12.17 -5.52
CA TYR A 46 -11.91 -13.04 -6.43
C TYR A 46 -11.30 -13.10 -7.84
N GLY A 47 -10.16 -12.44 -8.06
CA GLY A 47 -9.54 -12.32 -9.40
C GLY A 47 -10.40 -11.57 -10.41
N ASP A 48 -11.32 -10.74 -9.94
CA ASP A 48 -12.25 -9.93 -10.74
C ASP A 48 -11.68 -8.55 -11.11
N GLY A 49 -10.47 -8.23 -10.66
CA GLY A 49 -9.83 -6.94 -10.85
C GLY A 49 -10.31 -5.86 -9.88
N HIS A 50 -11.21 -6.18 -8.94
CA HIS A 50 -11.55 -5.30 -7.82
C HIS A 50 -10.51 -5.49 -6.72
N SER A 51 -9.42 -4.73 -6.84
CA SER A 51 -8.26 -4.81 -5.95
C SER A 51 -7.93 -3.46 -5.35
N VAL A 52 -7.29 -3.47 -4.18
CA VAL A 52 -6.80 -2.25 -3.53
C VAL A 52 -5.89 -1.49 -4.49
N LYS A 53 -4.96 -2.15 -5.20
CA LYS A 53 -4.09 -1.45 -6.15
C LYS A 53 -4.88 -0.73 -7.24
N GLY A 54 -5.88 -1.40 -7.84
CA GLY A 54 -6.75 -0.79 -8.84
C GLY A 54 -7.48 0.43 -8.29
N ASP A 55 -7.97 0.35 -7.05
CA ASP A 55 -8.63 1.49 -6.41
C ASP A 55 -7.66 2.65 -6.07
N LEU A 56 -6.41 2.36 -5.68
CA LEU A 56 -5.37 3.37 -5.45
C LEU A 56 -4.99 4.09 -6.74
N GLU A 57 -4.89 3.36 -7.86
CA GLU A 57 -4.66 3.92 -9.19
C GLU A 57 -5.84 4.78 -9.64
N ALA A 58 -7.08 4.31 -9.44
CA ALA A 58 -8.28 5.07 -9.74
C ALA A 58 -8.40 6.35 -8.89
N ARG A 59 -8.11 6.27 -7.58
CA ARG A 59 -8.05 7.43 -6.68
C ARG A 59 -7.05 8.47 -7.21
N ARG A 60 -5.82 8.05 -7.53
CA ARG A 60 -4.79 8.94 -8.10
C ARG A 60 -5.25 9.58 -9.41
N ALA A 61 -5.84 8.81 -10.32
CA ALA A 61 -6.35 9.31 -11.59
C ALA A 61 -7.46 10.35 -11.39
N THR A 62 -8.39 10.09 -10.48
CA THR A 62 -9.45 11.05 -10.11
C THR A 62 -8.87 12.32 -9.51
N CYS A 63 -7.86 12.23 -8.64
CA CYS A 63 -7.16 13.38 -8.10
C CYS A 63 -6.44 14.21 -9.17
N ALA A 64 -5.86 13.58 -10.19
CA ALA A 64 -5.24 14.28 -11.31
C ALA A 64 -6.28 15.05 -12.17
N ASN A 65 -7.46 14.45 -12.37
CA ASN A 65 -8.58 15.12 -13.04
C ASN A 65 -9.13 16.28 -12.19
N LEU A 66 -9.26 16.08 -10.88
CA LEU A 66 -9.63 17.12 -9.93
C LEU A 66 -8.65 18.30 -9.99
N TYR A 67 -7.34 18.03 -9.94
CA TYR A 67 -6.31 19.07 -10.08
C TYR A 67 -6.50 19.90 -11.36
N THR A 68 -6.76 19.23 -12.49
CA THR A 68 -6.95 19.88 -13.80
C THR A 68 -8.18 20.79 -13.83
N VAL A 69 -9.27 20.41 -13.16
CA VAL A 69 -10.46 21.25 -13.05
C VAL A 69 -10.23 22.37 -12.05
N ALA A 70 -9.66 22.05 -10.88
CA ALA A 70 -9.40 22.99 -9.80
C ALA A 70 -8.48 24.14 -10.23
N SER A 71 -7.46 23.85 -11.05
CA SER A 71 -6.52 24.86 -11.54
C SER A 71 -7.13 25.92 -12.46
N ARG A 72 -8.39 25.77 -12.88
CA ARG A 72 -9.11 26.78 -13.66
C ARG A 72 -9.74 27.86 -12.78
N TYR A 73 -10.00 27.53 -11.52
CA TYR A 73 -10.73 28.38 -10.57
C TYR A 73 -9.81 28.90 -9.46
N LEU A 74 -8.90 28.05 -8.98
CA LEU A 74 -7.99 28.40 -7.89
C LEU A 74 -6.69 29.01 -8.44
N PRO A 75 -6.11 30.01 -7.75
CA PRO A 75 -4.84 30.59 -8.15
C PRO A 75 -3.71 29.56 -7.98
N ALA A 76 -2.65 29.70 -8.77
CA ALA A 76 -1.55 28.73 -8.83
C ALA A 76 -0.77 28.59 -7.51
N ASP A 77 -0.82 29.60 -6.65
CA ASP A 77 -0.21 29.62 -5.31
C ASP A 77 -1.18 29.19 -4.19
N ASN A 78 -2.39 28.73 -4.53
CA ASN A 78 -3.30 28.13 -3.57
C ASN A 78 -2.62 26.92 -2.90
N ALA A 79 -2.57 26.94 -1.56
CA ALA A 79 -1.88 25.91 -0.77
C ALA A 79 -2.42 24.51 -1.04
N ASN A 80 -3.75 24.33 -1.02
CA ASN A 80 -4.39 23.02 -1.24
C ASN A 80 -4.12 22.50 -2.66
N LEU A 81 -4.13 23.37 -3.67
CA LEU A 81 -3.82 22.99 -5.05
C LEU A 81 -2.34 22.59 -5.21
N THR A 82 -1.43 23.29 -4.54
CA THR A 82 0.00 23.00 -4.54
C THR A 82 0.29 21.66 -3.84
N ASP A 83 -0.35 21.42 -2.70
CA ASP A 83 -0.23 20.17 -1.95
C ASP A 83 -0.79 18.99 -2.75
N LEU A 84 -1.88 19.19 -3.49
CA LEU A 84 -2.47 18.15 -4.34
C LEU A 84 -1.48 17.75 -5.43
N LYS A 85 -0.85 18.74 -6.06
CA LYS A 85 0.17 18.51 -7.08
C LYS A 85 1.38 17.77 -6.52
N SER A 86 1.87 18.18 -5.35
CA SER A 86 3.00 17.55 -4.67
C SER A 86 2.72 16.07 -4.36
N ASN A 87 1.54 15.74 -3.85
CA ASN A 87 1.13 14.36 -3.57
C ASN A 87 1.00 13.52 -4.85
N LEU A 88 0.43 14.08 -5.92
CA LEU A 88 0.36 13.42 -7.23
C LEU A 88 1.74 13.11 -7.81
N ASP A 89 2.71 14.00 -7.59
CA ASP A 89 4.10 13.82 -8.01
C ASP A 89 4.82 12.77 -7.17
N ALA A 90 4.60 12.74 -5.85
CA ALA A 90 5.15 11.72 -4.97
C ALA A 90 4.69 10.31 -5.37
N LEU A 91 3.41 10.16 -5.73
CA LEU A 91 2.81 8.91 -6.19
C LEU A 91 3.06 8.59 -7.68
N SER A 92 3.86 9.40 -8.39
CA SER A 92 4.17 9.15 -9.80
C SER A 92 5.10 7.95 -10.01
N ALA A 93 5.99 7.68 -9.05
CA ALA A 93 6.95 6.59 -9.10
C ALA A 93 6.41 5.30 -8.45
N ASP A 94 5.62 5.44 -7.39
CA ASP A 94 5.02 4.33 -6.67
C ASP A 94 3.63 4.74 -6.16
N VAL A 95 2.59 4.18 -6.74
CA VAL A 95 1.19 4.43 -6.35
C VAL A 95 0.82 3.70 -5.05
N THR A 96 1.66 2.80 -4.56
CA THR A 96 1.36 1.88 -3.46
C THR A 96 1.86 2.37 -2.11
N ASP A 97 2.50 3.54 -2.01
CA ASP A 97 2.88 4.09 -0.72
C ASP A 97 1.62 4.44 0.13
N PRO A 98 1.43 3.78 1.29
CA PRO A 98 0.20 3.94 2.06
C PRO A 98 0.07 5.31 2.72
N PHE A 99 1.18 5.98 3.04
CA PHE A 99 1.16 7.29 3.66
C PHE A 99 0.82 8.36 2.61
N ALA A 100 1.49 8.34 1.46
CA ALA A 100 1.19 9.25 0.36
C ALA A 100 -0.23 9.05 -0.19
N GLN A 101 -0.77 7.83 -0.19
CA GLN A 101 -2.16 7.58 -0.56
C GLN A 101 -3.18 8.14 0.45
N ALA A 102 -2.86 8.10 1.74
CA ALA A 102 -3.67 8.73 2.79
C ALA A 102 -3.64 10.26 2.67
N ASP A 103 -2.44 10.83 2.50
CA ASP A 103 -2.25 12.27 2.32
C ASP A 103 -2.95 12.78 1.05
N LEU A 104 -2.88 12.03 -0.05
CA LEU A 104 -3.60 12.34 -1.29
C LEU A 104 -5.12 12.43 -1.07
N ALA A 105 -5.71 11.50 -0.30
CA ALA A 105 -7.14 11.51 -0.02
C ALA A 105 -7.55 12.76 0.80
N VAL A 106 -6.77 13.10 1.82
CA VAL A 106 -7.01 14.30 2.65
C VAL A 106 -6.91 15.57 1.82
N VAL A 107 -5.85 15.70 1.03
CA VAL A 107 -5.63 16.91 0.23
C VAL A 107 -6.67 17.06 -0.88
N ALA A 108 -7.10 15.95 -1.50
CA ALA A 108 -8.19 15.99 -2.47
C ALA A 108 -9.50 16.51 -1.85
N GLU A 109 -9.83 16.09 -0.62
CA GLU A 109 -10.99 16.61 0.12
C GLU A 109 -10.86 18.12 0.40
N LEU A 110 -9.66 18.60 0.79
CA LEU A 110 -9.41 20.02 0.99
C LEU A 110 -9.61 20.85 -0.29
N VAL A 111 -9.16 20.34 -1.44
CA VAL A 111 -9.39 20.99 -2.74
C VAL A 111 -10.88 20.99 -3.11
N LEU A 112 -11.60 19.87 -2.91
CA LEU A 112 -13.05 19.81 -3.15
C LEU A 112 -13.81 20.83 -2.28
N ASN A 113 -13.45 20.94 -1.00
CA ASN A 113 -14.04 21.93 -0.09
C ASN A 113 -13.74 23.36 -0.53
N THR A 114 -12.51 23.62 -1.01
CA THR A 114 -12.15 24.96 -1.53
C THR A 114 -12.96 25.31 -2.78
N LEU A 115 -13.21 24.34 -3.67
CA LEU A 115 -14.03 24.55 -4.87
C LEU A 115 -15.52 24.74 -4.57
N ALA A 116 -16.00 24.36 -3.39
CA ALA A 116 -17.40 24.55 -3.01
C ALA A 116 -17.77 26.04 -2.84
N ASP A 117 -16.79 26.88 -2.54
CA ASP A 117 -16.96 28.33 -2.40
C ASP A 117 -16.84 29.08 -3.75
N GLU A 118 -16.43 28.39 -4.82
CA GLU A 118 -16.21 28.97 -6.15
C GLU A 118 -17.47 28.92 -7.02
N ALA A 119 -17.64 29.94 -7.86
CA ALA A 119 -18.73 30.00 -8.85
C ALA A 119 -18.40 29.15 -10.09
N LEU A 120 -18.46 27.83 -9.94
CA LEU A 120 -18.15 26.88 -11.02
C LEU A 120 -19.16 26.97 -12.18
N SER A 121 -18.69 26.69 -13.40
CA SER A 121 -19.62 26.43 -14.51
C SER A 121 -20.46 25.18 -14.25
N GLU A 122 -21.65 25.08 -14.84
CA GLU A 122 -22.53 23.90 -14.66
C GLU A 122 -21.82 22.59 -15.02
N GLN A 123 -20.97 22.62 -16.06
CA GLN A 123 -20.22 21.45 -16.49
C GLN A 123 -19.14 21.06 -15.48
N ASP A 124 -18.35 22.02 -14.98
CA ASP A 124 -17.29 21.73 -14.01
C ASP A 124 -17.87 21.35 -12.64
N ALA A 125 -19.02 21.91 -12.24
CA ALA A 125 -19.75 21.47 -11.06
C ALA A 125 -20.16 19.99 -11.15
N LYS A 126 -20.60 19.53 -12.34
CA LYS A 126 -20.87 18.10 -12.58
C LYS A 126 -19.61 17.24 -12.47
N TYR A 127 -18.48 17.69 -12.99
CA TYR A 127 -17.20 16.99 -12.82
C TYR A 127 -16.79 16.89 -11.35
N VAL A 128 -16.82 18.00 -10.61
CA VAL A 128 -16.47 18.05 -9.18
C VAL A 128 -17.38 17.14 -8.35
N SER A 129 -18.68 17.12 -8.63
CA SER A 129 -19.62 16.19 -8.00
C SER A 129 -19.28 14.72 -8.32
N GLY A 130 -18.94 14.42 -9.57
CA GLY A 130 -18.49 13.09 -9.99
C GLY A 130 -17.21 12.66 -9.30
N PHE A 131 -16.21 13.54 -9.20
CA PHE A 131 -14.96 13.26 -8.49
C PHE A 131 -15.20 13.00 -7.00
N THR A 132 -16.10 13.77 -6.38
CA THR A 132 -16.47 13.56 -4.97
C THR A 132 -17.05 12.17 -4.76
N ALA A 133 -18.03 11.76 -5.58
CA ALA A 133 -18.65 10.45 -5.50
C ALA A 133 -17.64 9.32 -5.76
N GLU A 134 -16.77 9.49 -6.75
CA GLU A 134 -15.74 8.52 -7.10
C GLU A 134 -14.73 8.35 -5.96
N LEU A 135 -14.19 9.44 -5.40
CA LEU A 135 -13.24 9.39 -4.28
C LEU A 135 -13.86 8.76 -3.03
N GLN A 136 -15.12 9.07 -2.72
CA GLN A 136 -15.85 8.43 -1.62
C GLN A 136 -16.02 6.93 -1.86
N SER A 137 -16.39 6.54 -3.08
CA SER A 137 -16.52 5.14 -3.48
C SER A 137 -15.19 4.39 -3.30
N ARG A 138 -14.08 4.93 -3.83
CA ARG A 138 -12.75 4.31 -3.69
C ARG A 138 -12.30 4.19 -2.24
N THR A 139 -12.50 5.23 -1.42
CA THR A 139 -12.21 5.17 0.01
C THR A 139 -12.99 4.06 0.72
N LEU A 140 -14.28 3.89 0.40
CA LEU A 140 -15.07 2.81 0.98
C LEU A 140 -14.64 1.43 0.49
N SER A 141 -14.33 1.29 -0.81
CA SER A 141 -13.86 0.02 -1.39
C SER A 141 -12.52 -0.38 -0.78
N ILE A 142 -11.53 0.51 -0.78
CA ILE A 142 -10.21 0.29 -0.17
C ILE A 142 -10.36 -0.12 1.30
N ALA A 143 -11.09 0.65 2.10
CA ALA A 143 -11.23 0.38 3.53
C ALA A 143 -11.89 -0.97 3.85
N LYS A 144 -12.74 -1.49 2.94
CA LYS A 144 -13.46 -2.76 3.11
C LYS A 144 -12.86 -3.92 2.34
N ASP A 145 -11.80 -3.69 1.57
CA ASP A 145 -11.20 -4.71 0.73
C ASP A 145 -10.65 -5.86 1.59
N PRO A 146 -10.91 -7.13 1.23
CA PRO A 146 -10.40 -8.30 1.94
C PRO A 146 -8.87 -8.30 2.14
N TYR A 147 -8.11 -7.67 1.24
CA TYR A 147 -6.67 -7.50 1.37
C TYR A 147 -6.28 -6.93 2.74
N ASN A 148 -6.96 -5.87 3.20
CA ASN A 148 -6.59 -5.20 4.45
C ASN A 148 -6.72 -6.14 5.66
N ALA A 149 -7.75 -6.99 5.67
CA ALA A 149 -7.90 -8.01 6.69
C ALA A 149 -6.79 -9.07 6.62
N GLN A 150 -6.43 -9.51 5.42
CA GLN A 150 -5.34 -10.48 5.22
C GLN A 150 -3.96 -9.90 5.59
N ALA A 151 -3.69 -8.65 5.23
CA ALA A 151 -2.47 -7.94 5.60
C ALA A 151 -2.35 -7.82 7.13
N LEU A 152 -3.44 -7.45 7.82
CA LEU A 152 -3.48 -7.39 9.28
C LEU A 152 -3.28 -8.77 9.91
N ASP A 153 -3.91 -9.82 9.36
CA ASP A 153 -3.75 -11.19 9.84
C ASP A 153 -2.31 -11.67 9.69
N PHE A 154 -1.72 -11.47 8.51
CA PHE A 154 -0.30 -11.76 8.26
C PHE A 154 0.61 -10.99 9.22
N ASN A 155 0.36 -9.70 9.44
CA ASN A 155 1.20 -8.87 10.30
C ASN A 155 1.12 -9.28 11.78
N ASN A 156 -0.07 -9.60 12.27
CA ASN A 156 -0.33 -9.81 13.70
C ASN A 156 -0.24 -11.28 14.09
N HIS A 157 -0.81 -12.19 13.30
CA HIS A 157 -0.92 -13.62 13.64
C HIS A 157 0.16 -14.48 12.97
N VAL A 158 0.70 -14.06 11.81
CA VAL A 158 1.82 -14.77 11.17
C VAL A 158 3.16 -14.16 11.62
N LEU A 159 3.44 -12.91 11.28
CA LEU A 159 4.70 -12.24 11.63
C LEU A 159 4.80 -11.82 13.09
N GLY A 160 3.68 -11.69 13.80
CA GLY A 160 3.64 -11.25 15.20
C GLY A 160 3.82 -12.38 16.21
N THR A 161 3.67 -13.64 15.80
CA THR A 161 3.67 -14.81 16.70
C THR A 161 4.99 -15.58 16.68
N PHE A 162 5.27 -16.31 17.76
CA PHE A 162 6.46 -17.17 17.83
C PHE A 162 6.30 -18.41 16.94
N PRO A 163 7.35 -18.84 16.19
CA PRO A 163 8.70 -18.27 16.15
C PRO A 163 8.94 -17.18 15.09
N ALA A 164 7.94 -16.87 14.25
CA ALA A 164 8.06 -15.96 13.11
C ALA A 164 8.44 -14.53 13.51
N ASN A 165 8.00 -14.03 14.66
CA ASN A 165 8.37 -12.70 15.17
C ASN A 165 9.89 -12.52 15.42
N LEU A 166 10.60 -13.59 15.74
CA LEU A 166 12.05 -13.61 15.83
C LEU A 166 12.66 -13.81 14.45
N LEU A 167 12.15 -14.80 13.71
CA LEU A 167 12.72 -15.22 12.44
C LEU A 167 12.57 -14.17 11.34
N ARG A 168 11.55 -13.31 11.37
CA ARG A 168 11.31 -12.30 10.32
C ARG A 168 12.49 -11.36 10.09
N HIS A 169 13.25 -11.02 11.14
CA HIS A 169 14.39 -10.11 11.04
C HIS A 169 15.59 -10.77 10.34
N VAL A 170 15.83 -12.06 10.64
CA VAL A 170 16.91 -12.84 10.00
C VAL A 170 16.49 -13.39 8.63
N ALA A 171 15.19 -13.52 8.40
CA ALA A 171 14.59 -13.93 7.14
C ALA A 171 14.23 -12.73 6.23
N PHE A 172 14.51 -11.49 6.64
CA PHE A 172 14.26 -10.27 5.84
C PHE A 172 12.81 -10.14 5.31
N VAL A 173 11.82 -10.57 6.09
CA VAL A 173 10.40 -10.46 5.70
C VAL A 173 9.76 -9.29 6.43
N SER A 174 9.31 -8.31 5.64
CA SER A 174 8.63 -7.12 6.14
C SER A 174 7.11 -7.32 6.26
N PRO A 175 6.46 -6.58 7.17
CA PRO A 175 5.00 -6.47 7.21
C PRO A 175 4.40 -6.04 5.87
N LEU A 176 3.13 -6.39 5.67
CA LEU A 176 2.31 -5.90 4.56
C LEU A 176 1.74 -4.52 4.90
N PRO A 177 1.69 -3.58 3.93
CA PRO A 177 1.00 -2.32 4.13
C PRO A 177 -0.51 -2.54 4.28
N THR A 178 -1.18 -1.59 4.91
CA THR A 178 -2.64 -1.53 5.00
C THR A 178 -3.09 -0.17 4.51
N TYR A 179 -4.22 -0.13 3.82
CA TYR A 179 -4.72 1.07 3.14
C TYR A 179 -6.09 1.48 3.69
N ARG A 180 -6.40 2.77 3.56
CA ARG A 180 -7.68 3.36 3.94
C ARG A 180 -8.15 4.37 2.89
#